data_AF-A0A942BXQ4-F1
#
_entry.id   AF-A0A942BXQ4-F1
#
_cell.length_a   1.000
_cell.length_b   1.000
_cell.length_c   1.000
_cell.angle_alpha   90.00
_cell.angle_beta   90.00
_cell.angle_gamma   90.00
#
_symmetry.space_group_name_H-M   'P 1'
#
loop_
_entity.id
_entity.type
_entity.pdbx_description
1 polymer ?
#
loop_
_entity_poly.entity_id
_entity_poly.type
_entity_poly.pdbx_seq_one_letter_code
_entity_poly.pdbx_strand_id
1 'polypeptide(L)'
;MQDKTVSYWLYFLIPAVIVGFLAMYPQLSLWAAKGSAWQGSYVVSNYDEPAYSAYVNALVEGKPRKNDPFIAVDDAGHESLYSIQFIPAYIIALPARSLGVSTATAFILLSFIIAVISCLVLCRFLFAFTGEPLLSAAGSLIVLCFGTAAAFQGELSRLTTGNVLIDFFPFVRRYQPGIAFPLFFVFVFLVWKSFGSESMKRGAIFAASAGLVFAVLVFSYFYLWTAAAAWAVCAFAVAFVFLKENRRQVLTTAAILAAIGIISLIPYWKMLSDRTPELDRVQLLERTHSPEFLVLPLILGLVGILLTATLAFRARIELRTKEILVALTFFATPIILFNQQVITGHSLQPVHYAVFIANYLVLAAFIMLISGWIKASAFDTAVTKKILVYAALAAVLWGFIEASGSARFNAVASEIRDESLPAIRMIEKMRQDDPAVPERPVVLANNFITSDSIPTYSTFRPLWNPHTSSAGGVSPEENKRLFYLYFYYSGYSGKELADALNGNSFEITAAVFGSERALPALAKGNAIKPDEIRKEVEKYDEFSRTFGEKDAAAPRLDFLIVPDKAEPNYANIDRWYSRGEGQVTGLFKVFKLTPRSLP
;
A
#
# COMPACT_ATOMS: atom_id res chain seq x y z
N MET A 1 3.72 -30.17 41.53
CA MET A 1 4.48 -29.35 40.56
C MET A 1 3.77 -28.03 40.44
N GLN A 2 4.35 -26.95 40.96
CA GLN A 2 3.83 -25.59 40.77
C GLN A 2 3.86 -25.29 39.28
N ASP A 3 2.68 -25.07 38.69
CA ASP A 3 2.52 -24.59 37.34
C ASP A 3 3.36 -23.31 37.19
N LYS A 4 4.46 -23.39 36.44
CA LYS A 4 5.13 -22.19 35.94
C LYS A 4 4.13 -21.54 35.00
N THR A 5 3.34 -20.61 35.54
CA THR A 5 2.42 -19.78 34.78
C THR A 5 3.27 -19.01 33.78
N VAL A 6 3.34 -19.53 32.55
CA VAL A 6 3.85 -18.76 31.41
C VAL A 6 3.03 -17.48 31.41
N SER A 7 3.70 -16.38 31.69
CA SER A 7 3.02 -15.11 31.92
C SER A 7 2.23 -14.75 30.67
N TYR A 8 0.92 -14.49 30.83
CA TYR A 8 -0.02 -14.35 29.71
C TYR A 8 0.45 -13.38 28.63
N TRP A 9 1.24 -12.36 28.97
CA TRP A 9 1.80 -11.40 28.01
C TRP A 9 2.78 -12.02 27.00
N LEU A 10 3.44 -13.14 27.33
CA LEU A 10 4.35 -13.83 26.40
C LEU A 10 3.62 -14.37 25.16
N TYR A 11 2.35 -14.79 25.31
CA TYR A 11 1.53 -15.21 24.16
C TYR A 11 1.24 -14.07 23.18
N PHE A 12 1.40 -12.81 23.59
CA PHE A 12 1.18 -11.64 22.73
C PHE A 12 2.52 -11.09 22.23
N LEU A 13 3.55 -11.08 23.08
CA LEU A 13 4.86 -10.54 22.69
C LEU A 13 5.59 -11.44 21.68
N ILE A 14 5.63 -12.76 21.92
CA ILE A 14 6.36 -13.69 21.04
C ILE A 14 5.90 -13.59 19.58
N PRO A 15 4.59 -13.72 19.25
CA PRO A 15 4.16 -13.60 17.86
C PRO A 15 4.45 -12.20 17.29
N ALA A 16 4.34 -11.13 18.10
CA ALA A 16 4.64 -9.78 17.66
C ALA A 16 6.12 -9.58 17.29
N VAL A 17 7.05 -10.14 18.08
CA VAL A 17 8.49 -10.13 17.77
C VAL A 17 8.79 -10.93 16.50
N ILE A 18 8.16 -12.10 16.34
CA ILE A 18 8.33 -12.93 15.14
C ILE A 18 7.85 -12.17 13.90
N VAL A 19 6.64 -11.62 13.94
CA VAL A 19 6.08 -10.86 12.81
C VAL A 19 6.90 -9.59 12.53
N GLY A 20 7.39 -8.91 13.56
CA GLY A 20 8.31 -7.79 13.43
C GLY A 20 9.62 -8.17 12.72
N PHE A 21 10.21 -9.31 13.07
CA PHE A 21 11.40 -9.84 12.39
C PHE A 21 11.12 -10.18 10.93
N LEU A 22 10.02 -10.90 10.65
CA LEU A 22 9.64 -11.25 9.29
C LEU A 22 9.38 -10.01 8.43
N ALA A 23 8.73 -8.98 8.99
CA ALA A 23 8.48 -7.70 8.32
C ALA A 23 9.77 -6.92 8.02
N MET A 24 10.80 -7.07 8.88
CA MET A 24 12.10 -6.42 8.70
C MET A 24 13.07 -7.21 7.82
N TYR A 25 12.77 -8.48 7.53
CA TYR A 25 13.70 -9.37 6.84
C TYR A 25 14.25 -8.81 5.51
N PRO A 26 13.44 -8.19 4.62
CA PRO A 26 13.99 -7.57 3.41
C PRO A 26 15.04 -6.50 3.70
N GLN A 27 14.80 -5.64 4.70
CA GLN A 27 15.76 -4.62 5.13
C GLN A 27 17.01 -5.22 5.78
N LEU A 28 16.84 -6.25 6.62
CA LEU A 28 17.96 -6.99 7.22
C LEU A 28 18.83 -7.64 6.14
N SER A 29 18.21 -8.18 5.09
CA SER A 29 18.90 -8.76 3.94
C SER A 29 19.72 -7.70 3.18
N LEU A 30 19.17 -6.50 2.97
CA LEU A 30 19.91 -5.40 2.34
C LEU A 30 21.09 -4.98 3.21
N TRP A 31 20.90 -4.80 4.52
CA TRP A 31 21.98 -4.47 5.45
C TRP A 31 23.06 -5.54 5.48
N ALA A 32 22.70 -6.83 5.47
CA ALA A 32 23.66 -7.91 5.40
C ALA A 32 24.45 -7.91 4.09
N ALA A 33 23.79 -7.61 2.95
CA ALA A 33 24.43 -7.55 1.64
C ALA A 33 25.37 -6.35 1.49
N LYS A 34 24.97 -5.17 1.97
CA LYS A 34 25.76 -3.93 1.82
C LYS A 34 26.78 -3.72 2.94
N GLY A 35 26.54 -4.26 4.14
CA GLY A 35 27.39 -4.06 5.31
C GLY A 35 27.64 -2.57 5.58
N SER A 36 28.92 -2.19 5.73
CA SER A 36 29.33 -0.79 5.92
C SER A 36 29.15 0.09 4.68
N ALA A 37 28.84 -0.50 3.51
CA ALA A 37 28.63 0.26 2.28
C ALA A 37 27.19 0.77 2.13
N TRP A 38 26.29 0.42 3.06
CA TRP A 38 24.89 0.88 3.04
C TRP A 38 24.80 2.40 3.18
N GLN A 39 24.07 3.06 2.27
CA GLN A 39 24.03 4.52 2.14
C GLN A 39 22.85 5.19 2.86
N GLY A 40 21.94 4.39 3.43
CA GLY A 40 20.80 4.88 4.20
C GLY A 40 19.44 4.68 3.54
N SER A 41 19.35 3.91 2.45
CA SER A 41 18.05 3.64 1.80
C SER A 41 17.20 2.61 2.54
N TYR A 42 15.90 2.63 2.25
CA TYR A 42 14.97 1.60 2.67
C TYR A 42 14.60 0.67 1.49
N VAL A 43 14.31 -0.59 1.80
CA VAL A 43 13.82 -1.57 0.82
C VAL A 43 12.37 -1.28 0.47
N VAL A 44 12.08 -1.01 -0.79
CA VAL A 44 10.70 -0.92 -1.31
C VAL A 44 10.17 -2.31 -1.60
N SER A 45 8.98 -2.62 -1.10
CA SER A 45 8.33 -3.92 -1.34
C SER A 45 7.07 -3.83 -2.19
N ASN A 46 6.57 -2.61 -2.44
CA ASN A 46 5.37 -2.36 -3.22
C ASN A 46 5.57 -1.13 -4.11
N TYR A 47 4.96 -1.16 -5.29
CA TYR A 47 5.13 -0.13 -6.33
C TYR A 47 4.87 1.30 -5.82
N ASP A 48 3.81 1.53 -5.04
CA ASP A 48 3.40 2.88 -4.61
C ASP A 48 4.26 3.47 -3.47
N GLU A 49 5.13 2.67 -2.82
CA GLU A 49 5.87 3.15 -1.64
C GLU A 49 6.81 4.33 -1.87
N PRO A 50 7.55 4.42 -3.01
CA PRO A 50 8.33 5.61 -3.36
C PRO A 50 7.48 6.87 -3.45
N ALA A 51 6.23 6.75 -3.92
CA ALA A 51 5.34 7.90 -4.00
C ALA A 51 4.88 8.35 -2.60
N TYR A 52 4.58 7.40 -1.72
CA TYR A 52 4.28 7.70 -0.32
C TYR A 52 5.47 8.35 0.40
N SER A 53 6.70 7.84 0.20
CA SER A 53 7.88 8.41 0.84
C SER A 53 8.23 9.79 0.27
N ALA A 54 8.06 10.02 -1.03
CA ALA A 54 8.21 11.35 -1.63
C ALA A 54 7.27 12.39 -0.99
N TYR A 55 5.99 12.04 -0.87
CA TYR A 55 5.01 12.94 -0.25
C TYR A 55 5.28 13.17 1.24
N VAL A 56 5.64 12.13 2.00
CA VAL A 56 6.06 12.26 3.41
C VAL A 56 7.32 13.11 3.52
N ASN A 57 8.29 12.94 2.63
CA ASN A 57 9.52 13.73 2.62
C ASN A 57 9.23 15.22 2.45
N ALA A 58 8.35 15.58 1.51
CA ALA A 58 7.92 16.96 1.36
C ALA A 58 7.27 17.53 2.64
N LEU A 59 6.46 16.75 3.36
CA LEU A 59 5.88 17.18 4.64
C LEU A 59 6.94 17.32 5.76
N VAL A 60 7.94 16.44 5.80
CA VAL A 60 9.08 16.53 6.73
C VAL A 60 9.85 17.84 6.50
N GLU A 61 10.05 18.20 5.23
CA GLU A 61 10.66 19.47 4.80
C GLU A 61 9.74 20.69 4.98
N GLY A 62 8.54 20.49 5.54
CA GLY A 62 7.61 21.57 5.87
C GLY A 62 6.79 22.10 4.70
N LYS A 63 6.71 21.35 3.58
CA LYS A 63 5.81 21.67 2.48
C LYS A 63 4.34 21.48 2.90
N PRO A 64 3.39 22.23 2.33
CA PRO A 64 1.98 22.15 2.72
C PRO A 64 1.32 20.86 2.20
N ARG A 65 0.14 20.52 2.71
CA ARG A 65 -0.59 19.27 2.38
C ARG A 65 -0.88 19.09 0.88
N LYS A 66 -1.10 20.16 0.12
CA LYS A 66 -1.42 20.10 -1.32
C LYS A 66 -0.18 20.16 -2.22
N ASN A 67 1.01 19.91 -1.66
CA ASN A 67 2.23 19.84 -2.45
C ASN A 67 2.20 18.69 -3.46
N ASP A 68 2.94 18.86 -4.55
CA ASP A 68 3.27 17.79 -5.49
C ASP A 68 4.80 17.66 -5.59
N PRO A 69 5.38 16.62 -4.98
CA PRO A 69 6.83 16.44 -4.93
C PRO A 69 7.41 16.00 -6.28
N PHE A 70 6.59 15.53 -7.23
CA PHE A 70 7.07 14.97 -8.50
C PHE A 70 7.33 16.05 -9.54
N ILE A 71 6.62 17.18 -9.44
CA ILE A 71 6.92 18.40 -10.20
C ILE A 71 7.50 19.52 -9.32
N ALA A 72 7.77 19.20 -8.05
CA ALA A 72 8.38 20.07 -7.06
C ALA A 72 7.63 21.42 -6.88
N VAL A 73 6.30 21.38 -6.78
CA VAL A 73 5.45 22.56 -6.48
C VAL A 73 4.83 22.45 -5.10
N ASP A 74 4.67 23.60 -4.42
CA ASP A 74 4.13 23.63 -3.06
C ASP A 74 2.60 23.56 -3.04
N ASP A 75 1.91 23.99 -4.09
CA ASP A 75 0.47 23.84 -4.22
C ASP A 75 0.12 23.41 -5.65
N ALA A 76 -0.44 22.21 -5.78
CA ALA A 76 -0.93 21.68 -7.06
C ALA A 76 -2.27 22.33 -7.49
N GLY A 77 -2.90 23.14 -6.64
CA GLY A 77 -4.20 23.78 -6.91
C GLY A 77 -5.41 22.87 -6.68
N HIS A 78 -5.19 21.56 -6.52
CA HIS A 78 -6.23 20.54 -6.38
C HIS A 78 -5.94 19.56 -5.24
N GLU A 79 -6.90 18.72 -4.90
CA GLU A 79 -6.72 17.61 -3.98
C GLU A 79 -6.20 16.36 -4.71
N SER A 80 -5.20 15.70 -4.13
CA SER A 80 -4.64 14.41 -4.55
C SER A 80 -5.09 13.29 -3.60
N LEU A 81 -4.83 12.02 -3.95
CA LEU A 81 -5.09 10.90 -3.04
C LEU A 81 -4.35 11.06 -1.71
N TYR A 82 -3.11 11.56 -1.77
CA TYR A 82 -2.27 11.77 -0.59
C TYR A 82 -2.80 12.89 0.29
N SER A 83 -3.25 13.99 -0.33
CA SER A 83 -3.77 15.13 0.42
C SER A 83 -5.14 14.81 1.03
N ILE A 84 -5.99 13.99 0.38
CA ILE A 84 -7.26 13.52 0.92
C ILE A 84 -7.04 12.55 2.09
N GLN A 85 -6.12 11.60 1.92
CA GLN A 85 -5.82 10.56 2.90
C GLN A 85 -4.58 10.89 3.73
N PHE A 86 -4.60 12.08 4.33
CA PHE A 86 -3.41 12.72 4.91
C PHE A 86 -3.01 12.18 6.28
N ILE A 87 -3.87 11.46 7.01
CA ILE A 87 -3.56 11.05 8.39
C ILE A 87 -2.28 10.20 8.47
N PRO A 88 -2.11 9.12 7.67
CA PRO A 88 -0.87 8.37 7.61
C PRO A 88 0.35 9.24 7.36
N ALA A 89 0.25 10.20 6.43
CA ALA A 89 1.34 11.11 6.09
C ALA A 89 1.82 11.91 7.30
N TYR A 90 0.90 12.55 8.02
CA TYR A 90 1.24 13.40 9.16
C TYR A 90 1.68 12.59 10.39
N ILE A 91 1.12 11.40 10.61
CA ILE A 91 1.57 10.49 11.67
C ILE A 91 3.04 10.09 11.48
N ILE A 92 3.52 10.01 10.23
CA ILE A 92 4.92 9.71 9.92
C ILE A 92 5.77 10.99 9.92
N ALA A 93 5.32 12.02 9.20
CA ALA A 93 6.12 13.22 8.93
C ALA A 93 6.39 14.06 10.19
N LEU A 94 5.40 14.23 11.07
CA LEU A 94 5.57 15.10 12.26
C LEU A 94 6.60 14.54 13.24
N PRO A 95 6.57 13.24 13.62
CA PRO A 95 7.64 12.65 14.43
C PRO A 95 8.99 12.62 13.71
N ALA A 96 9.01 12.34 12.40
CA ALA A 96 10.27 12.32 11.65
C ALA A 96 10.97 13.69 11.69
N ARG A 97 10.19 14.76 11.44
CA ARG A 97 10.65 16.14 11.53
C ARG A 97 11.08 16.53 12.94
N SER A 98 10.32 16.18 13.97
CA SER A 98 10.65 16.55 15.36
C SER A 98 11.89 15.84 15.90
N LEU A 99 12.16 14.62 15.43
CA LEU A 99 13.34 13.83 15.81
C LEU A 99 14.55 14.07 14.90
N GLY A 100 14.40 14.84 13.81
CA GLY A 100 15.46 15.06 12.83
C GLY A 100 15.89 13.78 12.10
N VAL A 101 14.98 12.81 11.95
CA VAL A 101 15.27 11.56 11.23
C VAL A 101 14.79 11.65 9.79
N SER A 102 15.55 11.03 8.88
CA SER A 102 15.18 11.01 7.46
C SER A 102 13.90 10.22 7.22
N THR A 103 13.20 10.55 6.13
CA THR A 103 12.01 9.80 5.68
C THR A 103 12.29 8.32 5.48
N ALA A 104 13.46 7.96 4.94
CA ALA A 104 13.87 6.57 4.77
C ALA A 104 14.02 5.84 6.11
N THR A 105 14.64 6.49 7.10
CA THR A 105 14.75 5.95 8.47
C THR A 105 13.36 5.75 9.09
N ALA A 106 12.46 6.72 8.91
CA ALA A 106 11.09 6.61 9.38
C ALA A 106 10.37 5.41 8.74
N PHE A 107 10.53 5.21 7.42
CA PHE A 107 9.93 4.08 6.69
C PHE A 107 10.49 2.72 7.13
N ILE A 108 11.79 2.62 7.42
CA ILE A 108 12.40 1.41 7.99
C ILE A 108 11.72 1.06 9.32
N LEU A 109 11.70 2.00 10.27
CA LEU A 109 11.11 1.82 11.59
C LEU A 109 9.61 1.51 11.52
N LEU A 110 8.91 2.17 10.59
CA LEU A 110 7.47 2.01 10.40
C LEU A 110 7.08 0.57 10.07
N SER A 111 7.87 -0.15 9.25
CA SER A 111 7.61 -1.57 8.94
C SER A 111 7.56 -2.42 10.21
N PHE A 112 8.53 -2.25 11.11
CA PHE A 112 8.60 -2.97 12.37
C PHE A 112 7.45 -2.58 13.31
N ILE A 113 7.20 -1.27 13.47
CA ILE A 113 6.16 -0.74 14.36
C ILE A 113 4.77 -1.24 13.91
N ILE A 114 4.44 -1.13 12.62
CA ILE A 114 3.17 -1.59 12.05
C ILE A 114 3.03 -3.10 12.26
N ALA A 115 4.09 -3.87 12.00
CA ALA A 115 4.09 -5.32 12.18
C ALA A 115 3.75 -5.73 13.62
N VAL A 116 4.45 -5.12 14.59
CA VAL A 116 4.25 -5.36 16.03
C VAL A 116 2.86 -4.91 16.48
N ILE A 117 2.44 -3.69 16.16
CA ILE A 117 1.13 -3.16 16.57
C ILE A 117 -0.01 -3.98 15.96
N SER A 118 0.07 -4.32 14.67
CA SER A 118 -0.94 -5.13 14.00
C SER A 118 -1.08 -6.50 14.64
N CYS A 119 0.05 -7.16 14.96
CA CYS A 119 0.05 -8.44 15.63
C CYS A 119 -0.53 -8.35 17.05
N LEU A 120 -0.15 -7.36 17.85
CA LEU A 120 -0.66 -7.16 19.20
C LEU A 120 -2.16 -6.87 19.21
N VAL A 121 -2.62 -5.96 18.33
CA VAL A 121 -4.04 -5.63 18.18
C VAL A 121 -4.83 -6.85 17.76
N LEU A 122 -4.34 -7.62 16.78
CA LEU A 122 -5.03 -8.81 16.30
C LEU A 122 -5.04 -9.94 17.33
N CYS A 123 -3.93 -10.19 18.04
CA CYS A 123 -3.89 -11.11 19.18
C CYS A 123 -4.93 -10.73 20.22
N ARG A 124 -4.98 -9.44 20.59
CA ARG A 124 -5.92 -8.94 21.60
C ARG A 124 -7.37 -9.03 21.13
N PHE A 125 -7.60 -8.73 19.86
CA PHE A 125 -8.88 -8.88 19.19
C PHE A 125 -9.35 -10.34 19.27
N LEU A 126 -8.56 -11.28 18.75
CA LEU A 126 -8.89 -12.71 18.77
C LEU A 126 -9.08 -13.22 20.19
N PHE A 127 -8.25 -12.79 21.14
CA PHE A 127 -8.38 -13.18 22.55
C PHE A 127 -9.69 -12.69 23.17
N ALA A 128 -10.15 -11.50 22.83
CA ALA A 128 -11.41 -10.97 23.36
C ALA A 128 -12.64 -11.81 22.97
N PHE A 129 -12.59 -12.46 21.81
CA PHE A 129 -13.66 -13.33 21.31
C PHE A 129 -13.46 -14.78 21.71
N THR A 130 -12.26 -15.33 21.51
CA THR A 130 -11.97 -16.74 21.76
C THR A 130 -11.76 -17.06 23.25
N GLY A 131 -11.20 -16.13 24.02
CA GLY A 131 -10.80 -16.36 25.42
C GLY A 131 -9.55 -17.22 25.61
N GLU A 132 -8.94 -17.70 24.52
CA GLU A 132 -7.85 -18.67 24.54
C GLU A 132 -6.53 -18.02 24.07
N PRO A 133 -5.51 -17.87 24.95
CA PRO A 133 -4.30 -17.11 24.63
C PRO A 133 -3.45 -17.78 23.55
N LEU A 134 -3.27 -19.11 23.62
CA LEU A 134 -2.47 -19.85 22.63
C LEU A 134 -3.15 -19.84 21.25
N LEU A 135 -4.47 -20.04 21.20
CA LEU A 135 -5.23 -19.98 19.95
C LEU A 135 -5.18 -18.57 19.34
N SER A 136 -5.22 -17.53 20.17
CA SER A 136 -5.13 -16.14 19.69
C SER A 136 -3.75 -15.82 19.14
N ALA A 137 -2.69 -16.31 19.79
CA ALA A 137 -1.31 -16.16 19.34
C ALA A 137 -1.09 -16.87 17.99
N ALA A 138 -1.41 -18.18 17.93
CA ALA A 138 -1.33 -18.96 16.70
C ALA A 138 -2.21 -18.36 15.59
N GLY A 139 -3.43 -17.96 15.93
CA GLY A 139 -4.38 -17.33 15.02
C GLY A 139 -3.86 -16.03 14.43
N SER A 140 -3.22 -15.16 15.22
CA SER A 140 -2.62 -13.93 14.68
C SER A 140 -1.49 -14.22 13.69
N LEU A 141 -0.66 -15.23 13.94
CA LEU A 141 0.42 -15.63 13.04
C LEU A 141 -0.17 -16.17 11.74
N ILE A 142 -1.20 -17.01 11.83
CA ILE A 142 -1.92 -17.56 10.67
C ILE A 142 -2.51 -16.43 9.84
N VAL A 143 -3.28 -15.52 10.46
CA VAL A 143 -3.94 -14.41 9.75
C VAL A 143 -2.94 -13.51 9.05
N LEU A 144 -1.85 -13.13 9.72
CA LEU A 144 -0.88 -12.18 9.16
C LEU A 144 0.07 -12.83 8.15
N CYS A 145 0.53 -14.06 8.38
CA CYS A 145 1.48 -14.72 7.48
C CYS A 145 0.79 -15.31 6.24
N PHE A 146 -0.45 -15.82 6.34
CA PHE A 146 -1.18 -16.37 5.20
C PHE A 146 -2.10 -15.35 4.49
N GLY A 147 -2.06 -14.07 4.87
CA GLY A 147 -2.91 -13.04 4.27
C GLY A 147 -2.76 -12.95 2.75
N THR A 148 -1.52 -12.94 2.24
CA THR A 148 -1.20 -12.96 0.79
C THR A 148 -1.78 -14.20 0.11
N ALA A 149 -1.53 -15.37 0.68
CA ALA A 149 -2.01 -16.65 0.14
C ALA A 149 -3.54 -16.72 0.08
N ALA A 150 -4.25 -16.21 1.10
CA ALA A 150 -5.71 -16.15 1.12
C ALA A 150 -6.29 -15.16 0.09
N ALA A 151 -5.48 -14.24 -0.42
CA ALA A 151 -5.81 -13.38 -1.56
C ALA A 151 -5.33 -13.91 -2.91
N PHE A 152 -4.70 -15.11 -2.95
CA PHE A 152 -4.00 -15.65 -4.11
C PHE A 152 -2.95 -14.68 -4.66
N GLN A 153 -2.13 -14.10 -3.76
CA GLN A 153 -1.01 -13.20 -4.06
C GLN A 153 0.28 -13.70 -3.40
N GLY A 154 1.38 -12.94 -3.53
CA GLY A 154 2.68 -13.30 -2.97
C GLY A 154 3.27 -14.56 -3.61
N GLU A 155 4.07 -15.28 -2.83
CA GLU A 155 4.78 -16.48 -3.31
C GLU A 155 3.85 -17.60 -3.78
N LEU A 156 2.62 -17.70 -3.25
CA LEU A 156 1.64 -18.67 -3.76
C LEU A 156 1.27 -18.40 -5.23
N SER A 157 0.99 -17.15 -5.58
CA SER A 157 0.70 -16.76 -6.97
C SER A 157 1.91 -16.94 -7.86
N ARG A 158 3.10 -16.59 -7.35
CA ARG A 158 4.38 -16.75 -8.06
C ARG A 158 4.66 -18.20 -8.43
N LEU A 159 4.52 -19.11 -7.48
CA LEU A 159 4.80 -20.54 -7.66
C LEU A 159 3.78 -21.23 -8.57
N THR A 160 2.56 -20.70 -8.66
CA THR A 160 1.47 -21.32 -9.44
C THR A 160 1.32 -20.72 -10.84
N THR A 161 1.54 -19.42 -11.00
CA THR A 161 1.28 -18.70 -12.27
C THR A 161 2.51 -18.00 -12.85
N GLY A 162 3.61 -17.90 -12.10
CA GLY A 162 4.78 -17.11 -12.47
C GLY A 162 4.60 -15.60 -12.28
N ASN A 163 3.41 -15.12 -11.92
CA ASN A 163 3.07 -13.70 -11.81
C ASN A 163 2.64 -13.32 -10.40
N VAL A 164 2.99 -12.11 -9.98
CA VAL A 164 2.52 -11.52 -8.72
C VAL A 164 2.15 -10.05 -8.97
N LEU A 165 1.00 -9.64 -8.44
CA LEU A 165 0.60 -8.24 -8.46
C LEU A 165 1.04 -7.52 -7.19
N ILE A 166 0.83 -8.15 -6.03
CA ILE A 166 1.25 -7.62 -4.73
C ILE A 166 2.16 -8.63 -4.06
N ASP A 167 3.42 -8.22 -3.90
CA ASP A 167 4.45 -8.96 -3.19
C ASP A 167 4.48 -8.55 -1.71
N PHE A 168 4.96 -9.48 -0.87
CA PHE A 168 5.18 -9.26 0.56
C PHE A 168 3.89 -8.98 1.36
N PHE A 169 4.02 -8.88 2.69
CA PHE A 169 2.87 -8.73 3.59
C PHE A 169 2.09 -7.41 3.36
N PRO A 170 0.85 -7.44 2.82
CA PRO A 170 0.14 -6.21 2.46
C PRO A 170 -0.18 -5.32 3.67
N PHE A 171 -0.35 -5.91 4.85
CA PHE A 171 -0.63 -5.16 6.08
C PHE A 171 0.58 -4.34 6.59
N VAL A 172 1.81 -4.64 6.13
CA VAL A 172 3.00 -3.84 6.46
C VAL A 172 3.38 -2.86 5.36
N ARG A 173 2.65 -2.84 4.24
CA ARG A 173 2.85 -1.82 3.18
C ARG A 173 2.75 -0.45 3.83
N ARG A 174 3.88 0.27 3.76
CA ARG A 174 4.11 1.49 4.53
C ARG A 174 3.13 2.55 4.06
N TYR A 175 2.78 3.48 4.95
CA TYR A 175 1.74 4.50 4.72
C TYR A 175 0.33 3.91 4.63
N GLN A 176 0.00 3.17 3.56
CA GLN A 176 -1.31 2.57 3.33
C GLN A 176 -1.18 1.11 2.88
N PRO A 177 -1.96 0.16 3.42
CA PRO A 177 -2.87 0.31 4.54
C PRO A 177 -2.20 0.35 5.91
N GLY A 178 -0.87 0.20 6.03
CA GLY A 178 -0.29 -0.30 7.27
C GLY A 178 -0.59 0.51 8.55
N ILE A 179 -0.71 1.84 8.48
CA ILE A 179 -1.15 2.65 9.65
C ILE A 179 -2.63 2.42 9.98
N ALA A 180 -3.48 2.30 8.97
CA ALA A 180 -4.92 2.14 9.11
C ALA A 180 -5.34 0.69 9.45
N PHE A 181 -4.55 -0.31 9.07
CA PHE A 181 -4.84 -1.71 9.26
C PHE A 181 -5.19 -2.11 10.70
N PRO A 182 -4.37 -1.81 11.74
CA PRO A 182 -4.72 -2.14 13.12
C PRO A 182 -5.98 -1.38 13.60
N LEU A 183 -6.20 -0.16 13.10
CA LEU A 183 -7.37 0.65 13.47
C LEU A 183 -8.68 0.00 13.03
N PHE A 184 -8.67 -0.78 11.94
CA PHE A 184 -9.84 -1.55 11.53
C PHE A 184 -10.28 -2.54 12.63
N PHE A 185 -9.35 -3.34 13.17
CA PHE A 185 -9.70 -4.31 14.21
C PHE A 185 -10.07 -3.63 15.54
N VAL A 186 -9.48 -2.47 15.84
CA VAL A 186 -9.90 -1.62 16.97
C VAL A 186 -11.34 -1.15 16.78
N PHE A 187 -11.70 -0.69 15.59
CA PHE A 187 -13.06 -0.29 15.25
C PHE A 187 -14.06 -1.43 15.46
N VAL A 188 -13.79 -2.61 14.89
CA VAL A 188 -14.62 -3.82 15.05
C VAL A 188 -14.81 -4.17 16.53
N PHE A 189 -13.71 -4.17 17.30
CA PHE A 189 -13.74 -4.46 18.73
C PHE A 189 -14.62 -3.48 19.51
N LEU A 190 -14.51 -2.18 19.24
CA LEU A 190 -15.28 -1.14 19.92
C LEU A 190 -16.78 -1.22 19.59
N VAL A 191 -17.13 -1.45 18.32
CA VAL A 191 -18.53 -1.66 17.90
C VAL A 191 -19.12 -2.86 18.65
N TRP A 192 -18.39 -3.98 18.70
CA TRP A 192 -18.90 -5.17 19.40
C TRP A 192 -19.00 -4.96 20.91
N LYS A 193 -18.04 -4.26 21.52
CA LYS A 193 -18.11 -3.89 22.95
C LYS A 193 -19.30 -2.99 23.25
N SER A 194 -19.72 -2.16 22.30
CA SER A 194 -20.95 -1.37 22.44
C SER A 194 -22.19 -2.26 22.53
N PHE A 195 -22.31 -3.29 21.69
CA PHE A 195 -23.48 -4.19 21.67
C PHE A 195 -23.69 -4.99 22.95
N GLY A 196 -22.61 -5.34 23.64
CA GLY A 196 -22.63 -6.17 24.85
C GLY A 196 -22.35 -5.43 26.15
N SER A 197 -22.45 -4.09 26.17
CA SER A 197 -22.14 -3.30 27.37
C SER A 197 -23.29 -3.31 28.37
N GLU A 198 -22.98 -3.52 29.65
CA GLU A 198 -23.95 -3.61 30.76
C GLU A 198 -24.83 -2.37 30.95
N SER A 199 -24.34 -1.19 30.52
CA SER A 199 -25.11 0.05 30.57
C SER A 199 -25.11 0.79 29.24
N MET A 200 -26.20 1.52 28.98
CA MET A 200 -26.34 2.38 27.80
C MET A 200 -25.27 3.47 27.74
N LYS A 201 -24.88 4.04 28.88
CA LYS A 201 -23.82 5.06 28.95
C LYS A 201 -22.47 4.50 28.49
N ARG A 202 -22.09 3.32 29.00
CA ARG A 202 -20.84 2.67 28.62
C ARG A 202 -20.87 2.18 27.17
N GLY A 203 -22.03 1.72 26.68
CA GLY A 203 -22.25 1.41 25.27
C GLY A 203 -22.04 2.64 24.38
N ALA A 204 -22.66 3.76 24.72
CA ALA A 204 -22.51 5.02 24.00
C ALA A 204 -21.05 5.50 23.94
N ILE A 205 -20.26 5.33 25.00
CA ILE A 205 -18.82 5.64 25.00
C ILE A 205 -18.06 4.76 24.00
N PHE A 206 -18.34 3.45 23.96
CA PHE A 206 -17.72 2.56 22.98
C PHE A 206 -18.15 2.90 21.55
N ALA A 207 -19.43 3.21 21.32
CA ALA A 207 -19.94 3.64 20.03
C ALA A 207 -19.30 4.95 19.55
N ALA A 208 -19.17 5.94 20.44
CA ALA A 208 -18.51 7.21 20.13
C ALA A 208 -17.02 6.99 19.81
N SER A 209 -16.34 6.15 20.59
CA SER A 209 -14.95 5.78 20.33
C SER A 209 -14.79 5.08 18.98
N ALA A 210 -15.70 4.15 18.65
CA ALA A 210 -15.73 3.50 17.34
C ALA A 210 -15.96 4.52 16.21
N GLY A 211 -16.87 5.49 16.39
CA GLY A 211 -17.09 6.56 15.42
C GLY A 211 -15.86 7.43 15.19
N LEU A 212 -15.10 7.74 16.24
CA LEU A 212 -13.83 8.47 16.11
C LEU A 212 -12.78 7.65 15.35
N VAL A 213 -12.65 6.36 15.64
CA VAL A 213 -11.74 5.47 14.89
C VAL A 213 -12.18 5.36 13.42
N PHE A 214 -13.48 5.29 13.15
CA PHE A 214 -14.01 5.31 11.79
C PHE A 214 -13.68 6.63 11.08
N ALA A 215 -13.83 7.77 11.73
CA ALA A 215 -13.44 9.07 11.17
C ALA A 215 -11.94 9.12 10.84
N VAL A 216 -11.08 8.53 11.68
CA VAL A 216 -9.65 8.38 11.37
C VAL A 216 -9.45 7.49 10.13
N LEU A 217 -10.16 6.37 10.02
CA LEU A 217 -10.08 5.49 8.85
C LEU A 217 -10.47 6.21 7.55
N VAL A 218 -11.50 7.08 7.58
CA VAL A 218 -11.96 7.86 6.41
C VAL A 218 -10.83 8.68 5.79
N PHE A 219 -10.03 9.36 6.62
CA PHE A 219 -8.88 10.15 6.18
C PHE A 219 -7.55 9.38 6.17
N SER A 220 -7.60 8.05 6.34
CA SER A 220 -6.40 7.21 6.31
C SER A 220 -6.29 6.33 5.07
N TYR A 221 -7.33 5.56 4.75
CA TYR A 221 -7.29 4.69 3.59
C TYR A 221 -8.68 4.30 3.11
N PHE A 222 -8.94 4.58 1.84
CA PHE A 222 -10.24 4.38 1.20
C PHE A 222 -10.81 2.98 1.43
N TYR A 223 -10.04 1.95 1.05
CA TYR A 223 -10.48 0.56 1.07
C TYR A 223 -10.71 0.01 2.48
N LEU A 224 -10.12 0.61 3.52
CA LEU A 224 -10.36 0.17 4.90
C LEU A 224 -11.59 0.82 5.51
N TRP A 225 -11.88 2.11 5.25
CA TRP A 225 -13.08 2.72 5.81
C TRP A 225 -14.34 2.22 5.11
N THR A 226 -14.30 1.97 3.79
CA THR A 226 -15.44 1.37 3.08
C THR A 226 -15.65 -0.09 3.50
N ALA A 227 -14.59 -0.85 3.75
CA ALA A 227 -14.70 -2.17 4.36
C ALA A 227 -15.25 -2.12 5.78
N ALA A 228 -14.89 -1.10 6.57
CA ALA A 228 -15.42 -0.91 7.92
C ALA A 228 -16.93 -0.62 7.87
N ALA A 229 -17.38 0.19 6.89
CA ALA A 229 -18.79 0.45 6.66
C ALA A 229 -19.55 -0.82 6.20
N ALA A 230 -19.00 -1.57 5.24
CA ALA A 230 -19.59 -2.82 4.77
C ALA A 230 -19.70 -3.86 5.90
N TRP A 231 -18.63 -4.03 6.68
CA TRP A 231 -18.64 -4.88 7.86
C TRP A 231 -19.67 -4.41 8.90
N ALA A 232 -19.78 -3.11 9.16
CA ALA A 232 -20.73 -2.56 10.12
C ALA A 232 -22.17 -2.91 9.72
N VAL A 233 -22.52 -2.84 8.42
CA VAL A 233 -23.82 -3.30 7.91
C VAL A 233 -24.07 -4.78 8.26
N CYS A 234 -23.10 -5.66 8.00
CA CYS A 234 -23.20 -7.07 8.38
C CYS A 234 -23.36 -7.23 9.91
N ALA A 235 -22.58 -6.48 10.70
CA ALA A 235 -22.60 -6.54 12.15
C ALA A 235 -23.94 -6.09 12.73
N PHE A 236 -24.52 -5.00 12.24
CA PHE A 236 -25.83 -4.53 12.68
C PHE A 236 -26.94 -5.52 12.27
N ALA A 237 -26.88 -6.09 11.06
CA ALA A 237 -27.85 -7.10 10.63
C ALA A 237 -27.82 -8.34 11.52
N VAL A 238 -26.62 -8.90 11.77
CA VAL A 238 -26.45 -10.06 12.66
C VAL A 238 -26.87 -9.71 14.09
N ALA A 239 -26.41 -8.58 14.64
CA ALA A 239 -26.76 -8.16 15.99
C ALA A 239 -28.26 -7.96 16.17
N PHE A 240 -28.96 -7.37 15.19
CA PHE A 240 -30.40 -7.13 15.26
C PHE A 240 -31.23 -8.43 15.26
N VAL A 241 -30.76 -9.46 14.55
CA VAL A 241 -31.38 -10.79 14.49
C VAL A 241 -31.11 -11.59 15.75
N PHE A 242 -29.85 -11.66 16.19
CA PHE A 242 -29.41 -12.59 17.24
C PHE A 242 -29.37 -11.97 18.66
N LEU A 243 -29.12 -10.66 18.80
CA LEU A 243 -29.04 -9.97 20.09
C LEU A 243 -30.35 -9.23 20.42
N LYS A 244 -31.46 -9.99 20.48
CA LYS A 244 -32.82 -9.42 20.65
C LYS A 244 -32.97 -8.56 21.90
N GLU A 245 -32.35 -8.98 23.00
CA GLU A 245 -32.38 -8.29 24.30
C GLU A 245 -31.64 -6.94 24.25
N ASN A 246 -30.62 -6.82 23.39
CA ASN A 246 -29.77 -5.62 23.30
C ASN A 246 -30.15 -4.72 22.11
N ARG A 247 -31.31 -4.91 21.47
CA ARG A 247 -31.70 -4.15 20.26
C ARG A 247 -31.65 -2.63 20.45
N ARG A 248 -32.08 -2.12 21.61
CA ARG A 248 -32.00 -0.68 21.91
C ARG A 248 -30.55 -0.20 21.86
N GLN A 249 -29.62 -0.96 22.42
CA GLN A 249 -28.21 -0.65 22.42
C GLN A 249 -27.57 -0.76 21.03
N VAL A 250 -27.98 -1.77 20.24
CA VAL A 250 -27.59 -1.90 18.82
C VAL A 250 -28.04 -0.67 18.02
N LEU A 251 -29.29 -0.23 18.19
CA LEU A 251 -29.83 0.96 17.51
C LEU A 251 -29.13 2.25 17.96
N THR A 252 -28.86 2.41 19.26
CA THR A 252 -28.09 3.56 19.76
C THR A 252 -26.66 3.56 19.21
N THR A 253 -26.02 2.40 19.12
CA THR A 253 -24.69 2.26 18.52
C THR A 253 -24.72 2.67 17.05
N ALA A 254 -25.71 2.18 16.29
CA ALA A 254 -25.91 2.53 14.89
C ALA A 254 -26.12 4.04 14.71
N ALA A 255 -26.96 4.65 15.54
CA ALA A 255 -27.25 6.09 15.47
C ALA A 255 -26.00 6.94 15.76
N ILE A 256 -25.23 6.62 16.81
CA ILE A 256 -24.00 7.36 17.15
C ILE A 256 -22.95 7.20 16.04
N LEU A 257 -22.76 5.98 15.56
CA LEU A 257 -21.80 5.71 14.50
C LEU A 257 -22.18 6.40 13.19
N ALA A 258 -23.47 6.38 12.82
CA ALA A 258 -23.98 7.07 11.65
C ALA A 258 -23.80 8.59 11.77
N ALA A 259 -24.09 9.17 12.94
CA ALA A 259 -23.92 10.60 13.17
C ALA A 259 -22.46 11.04 13.01
N ILE A 260 -21.51 10.36 13.66
CA ILE A 260 -20.08 10.67 13.55
C ILE A 260 -19.57 10.39 12.14
N GLY A 261 -20.00 9.28 11.52
CA GLY A 261 -19.65 8.90 10.16
C GLY A 261 -20.07 9.98 9.16
N ILE A 262 -21.33 10.42 9.20
CA ILE A 262 -21.83 11.50 8.34
C ILE A 262 -21.03 12.79 8.54
N ILE A 263 -20.77 13.19 9.79
CA ILE A 263 -19.97 14.38 10.10
C ILE A 263 -18.56 14.28 9.51
N SER A 264 -17.93 13.10 9.58
CA SER A 264 -16.60 12.88 9.01
C SER A 264 -16.59 12.86 7.47
N LEU A 265 -17.67 12.39 6.84
CA LEU A 265 -17.79 12.30 5.39
C LEU A 265 -18.04 13.66 4.73
N ILE A 266 -18.63 14.64 5.41
CA ILE A 266 -18.83 16.01 4.88
C ILE A 266 -17.50 16.65 4.41
N PRO A 267 -16.46 16.80 5.25
CA PRO A 267 -15.18 17.34 4.80
C PRO A 267 -14.49 16.42 3.80
N TYR A 268 -14.61 15.11 3.94
CA TYR A 268 -14.05 14.15 2.97
C TYR A 268 -14.62 14.34 1.56
N TRP A 269 -15.95 14.48 1.44
CA TRP A 269 -16.60 14.75 0.15
C TRP A 269 -16.27 16.12 -0.42
N LYS A 270 -16.08 17.13 0.42
CA LYS A 270 -15.58 18.43 -0.03
C LYS A 270 -14.16 18.32 -0.61
N MET A 271 -13.29 17.55 0.01
CA MET A 271 -11.94 17.33 -0.54
C MET A 271 -12.01 16.51 -1.84
N LEU A 272 -12.89 15.50 -1.90
CA LEU A 272 -13.12 14.77 -3.14
C LEU A 272 -13.71 15.66 -4.24
N SER A 273 -14.57 16.64 -3.96
CA SER A 273 -15.09 17.53 -5.01
C SER A 273 -14.02 18.42 -5.62
N ASP A 274 -12.97 18.73 -4.85
CA ASP A 274 -11.84 19.55 -5.28
C ASP A 274 -10.68 18.71 -5.83
N ARG A 275 -10.91 17.41 -6.08
CA ARG A 275 -9.88 16.50 -6.61
C ARG A 275 -9.56 16.79 -8.08
N THR A 276 -8.31 16.54 -8.45
CA THR A 276 -7.86 16.50 -9.85
C THR A 276 -8.77 15.59 -10.71
N PRO A 277 -9.25 16.04 -11.89
CA PRO A 277 -10.02 15.20 -12.83
C PRO A 277 -9.30 13.93 -13.27
N GLU A 278 -7.96 13.95 -13.25
CA GLU A 278 -7.10 12.83 -13.59
C GLU A 278 -7.23 11.68 -12.57
N LEU A 279 -7.59 11.99 -11.32
CA LEU A 279 -7.75 11.01 -10.25
C LEU A 279 -8.86 9.99 -10.53
N ASP A 280 -9.91 10.38 -11.27
CA ASP A 280 -10.98 9.47 -11.67
C ASP A 280 -10.51 8.43 -12.69
N ARG A 281 -9.54 8.78 -13.55
CA ARG A 281 -8.89 7.84 -14.47
C ARG A 281 -7.94 6.92 -13.72
N VAL A 282 -7.19 7.46 -12.75
CA VAL A 282 -6.24 6.70 -11.92
C VAL A 282 -6.95 5.74 -10.94
N GLN A 283 -8.17 6.04 -10.49
CA GLN A 283 -8.92 5.15 -9.58
C GLN A 283 -9.61 3.96 -10.27
N LEU A 284 -9.48 3.82 -11.59
CA LEU A 284 -9.90 2.62 -12.35
C LEU A 284 -11.33 2.16 -12.05
N LEU A 285 -12.27 3.10 -11.93
CA LEU A 285 -13.68 2.80 -11.66
C LEU A 285 -14.29 1.99 -12.81
N GLU A 286 -14.78 0.80 -12.50
CA GLU A 286 -15.38 -0.09 -13.48
C GLU A 286 -16.90 0.06 -13.54
N ARG A 287 -17.45 0.43 -14.70
CA ARG A 287 -18.91 0.37 -14.90
C ARG A 287 -19.38 -1.03 -15.26
N THR A 288 -20.08 -1.69 -14.35
CA THR A 288 -20.71 -3.00 -14.59
C THR A 288 -21.76 -3.28 -13.51
N HIS A 289 -22.75 -4.12 -13.84
CA HIS A 289 -23.68 -4.71 -12.86
C HIS A 289 -23.43 -6.21 -12.66
N SER A 290 -22.44 -6.79 -13.36
CA SER A 290 -22.14 -8.21 -13.25
C SER A 290 -21.58 -8.53 -11.86
N PRO A 291 -22.13 -9.53 -11.16
CA PRO A 291 -21.58 -9.97 -9.88
C PRO A 291 -20.22 -10.63 -10.08
N GLU A 292 -19.36 -10.50 -9.07
CA GLU A 292 -18.04 -11.12 -9.07
C GLU A 292 -18.00 -12.23 -8.02
N PHE A 293 -17.86 -13.49 -8.48
CA PHE A 293 -17.90 -14.68 -7.61
C PHE A 293 -16.54 -15.38 -7.47
N LEU A 294 -15.58 -15.09 -8.37
CA LEU A 294 -14.33 -15.83 -8.50
C LEU A 294 -13.15 -15.15 -7.80
N VAL A 295 -13.42 -14.48 -6.69
CA VAL A 295 -12.38 -13.86 -5.85
C VAL A 295 -12.16 -14.73 -4.62
N LEU A 296 -10.93 -15.17 -4.36
CA LEU A 296 -10.64 -16.19 -3.35
C LEU A 296 -11.16 -15.82 -1.93
N PRO A 297 -10.98 -14.59 -1.41
CA PRO A 297 -11.61 -14.19 -0.15
C PRO A 297 -13.14 -14.33 -0.11
N LEU A 298 -13.84 -14.09 -1.22
CA LEU A 298 -15.29 -14.31 -1.30
C LEU A 298 -15.63 -15.80 -1.21
N ILE A 299 -14.91 -16.64 -1.96
CA ILE A 299 -15.09 -18.10 -1.94
C ILE A 299 -14.87 -18.62 -0.50
N LEU A 300 -13.78 -18.20 0.15
CA LEU A 300 -13.49 -18.54 1.53
C LEU A 300 -14.59 -18.07 2.49
N GLY A 301 -15.14 -16.88 2.28
CA GLY A 301 -16.29 -16.36 3.03
C GLY A 301 -17.53 -17.26 2.90
N LEU A 302 -17.92 -17.61 1.68
CA LEU A 302 -19.08 -18.46 1.40
C LEU A 302 -18.89 -19.88 1.98
N VAL A 303 -17.70 -20.46 1.84
CA VAL A 303 -17.34 -21.74 2.46
C VAL A 303 -17.44 -21.64 3.99
N GLY A 304 -16.95 -20.56 4.59
CA GLY A 304 -17.05 -20.31 6.03
C GLY A 304 -18.50 -20.24 6.53
N ILE A 305 -19.39 -19.59 5.78
CA ILE A 305 -20.84 -19.56 6.09
C ILE A 305 -21.44 -20.96 6.03
N LEU A 306 -21.18 -21.72 4.96
CA LEU A 306 -21.69 -23.08 4.78
C LEU A 306 -21.19 -24.03 5.88
N LEU A 307 -19.90 -23.93 6.25
CA LEU A 307 -19.32 -24.70 7.34
C LEU A 307 -19.95 -24.33 8.68
N THR A 308 -20.15 -23.05 8.95
CA THR A 308 -20.82 -22.58 10.17
C THR A 308 -22.24 -23.13 10.25
N ALA A 309 -23.02 -23.04 9.17
CA ALA A 309 -24.37 -23.61 9.10
C ALA A 309 -24.37 -25.12 9.33
N THR A 310 -23.44 -25.85 8.71
CA THR A 310 -23.32 -27.32 8.86
C THR A 310 -22.96 -27.72 10.29
N LEU A 311 -21.98 -27.05 10.91
CA LEU A 311 -21.58 -27.33 12.28
C LEU A 311 -22.70 -26.99 13.27
N ALA A 312 -23.42 -25.89 13.06
CA ALA A 312 -24.55 -25.51 13.88
C ALA A 312 -25.71 -26.51 13.77
N PHE A 313 -26.06 -26.92 12.55
CA PHE A 313 -27.09 -27.94 12.30
C PHE A 313 -26.74 -29.27 12.97
N ARG A 314 -25.45 -29.63 13.03
CA ARG A 314 -24.94 -30.82 13.72
C ARG A 314 -24.74 -30.63 15.23
N ALA A 315 -25.19 -29.51 15.80
CA ALA A 315 -24.97 -29.14 17.21
C ALA A 315 -23.50 -29.22 17.66
N ARG A 316 -22.56 -28.97 16.73
CA ARG A 316 -21.11 -28.95 16.99
C ARG A 316 -20.56 -27.55 17.28
N ILE A 317 -21.40 -26.53 17.21
CA ILE A 317 -21.16 -25.16 17.66
C ILE A 317 -22.47 -24.54 18.13
N GLU A 318 -22.39 -23.50 18.95
CA GLU A 318 -23.54 -22.67 19.33
C GLU A 318 -23.51 -21.34 18.56
N LEU A 319 -24.52 -21.12 17.70
CA LEU A 319 -24.59 -19.94 16.82
C LEU A 319 -24.66 -18.60 17.56
N ARG A 320 -25.19 -18.59 18.79
CA ARG A 320 -25.40 -17.35 19.56
C ARG A 320 -24.17 -16.89 20.32
N THR A 321 -23.10 -17.68 20.31
CA THR A 321 -21.84 -17.29 20.94
C THR A 321 -21.21 -16.11 20.20
N LYS A 322 -20.59 -15.21 20.96
CA LYS A 322 -20.01 -13.96 20.43
C LYS A 322 -19.00 -14.22 19.32
N GLU A 323 -18.16 -15.25 19.44
CA GLU A 323 -17.14 -15.60 18.46
C GLU A 323 -17.75 -16.05 17.12
N ILE A 324 -18.84 -16.83 17.15
CA ILE A 324 -19.50 -17.32 15.94
C ILE A 324 -20.26 -16.19 15.26
N LEU A 325 -20.94 -15.32 16.03
CA LEU A 325 -21.63 -14.17 15.46
C LEU A 325 -20.65 -13.20 14.77
N VAL A 326 -19.48 -12.91 15.36
CA VAL A 326 -18.46 -12.09 14.68
C VAL A 326 -17.89 -12.81 13.46
N ALA A 327 -17.58 -14.11 13.55
CA ALA A 327 -17.10 -14.87 12.41
C ALA A 327 -18.05 -14.78 11.21
N LEU A 328 -19.37 -14.90 11.44
CA LEU A 328 -20.39 -14.73 10.40
C LEU A 328 -20.36 -13.34 9.75
N THR A 329 -20.14 -12.27 10.53
CA THR A 329 -20.02 -10.91 9.96
C THR A 329 -18.80 -10.78 9.05
N PHE A 330 -17.68 -11.38 9.43
CA PHE A 330 -16.45 -11.37 8.63
C PHE A 330 -16.57 -12.22 7.37
N PHE A 331 -17.18 -13.40 7.44
CA PHE A 331 -17.46 -14.22 6.26
C PHE A 331 -18.44 -13.57 5.28
N ALA A 332 -19.41 -12.79 5.79
CA ALA A 332 -20.39 -12.10 4.97
C ALA A 332 -19.87 -10.80 4.33
N THR A 333 -18.88 -10.14 4.95
CA THR A 333 -18.35 -8.84 4.47
C THR A 333 -17.85 -8.89 3.01
N PRO A 334 -17.09 -9.92 2.56
CA PRO A 334 -16.72 -10.09 1.15
C PRO A 334 -17.88 -9.99 0.16
N ILE A 335 -19.08 -10.46 0.52
CA ILE A 335 -20.25 -10.43 -0.37
C ILE A 335 -20.56 -8.99 -0.77
N ILE A 336 -20.52 -8.06 0.19
CA ILE A 336 -20.75 -6.63 -0.07
C ILE A 336 -19.57 -6.02 -0.83
N LEU A 337 -18.34 -6.31 -0.41
CA LEU A 337 -17.14 -5.69 -1.00
C LEU A 337 -16.96 -6.00 -2.48
N PHE A 338 -17.18 -7.24 -2.89
CA PHE A 338 -16.97 -7.70 -4.27
C PHE A 338 -18.22 -7.58 -5.16
N ASN A 339 -19.37 -7.21 -4.59
CA ASN A 339 -20.62 -7.06 -5.33
C ASN A 339 -21.26 -5.67 -5.14
N GLN A 340 -20.48 -4.67 -4.73
CA GLN A 340 -20.92 -3.27 -4.61
C GLN A 340 -21.54 -2.75 -5.93
N GLN A 341 -20.99 -3.16 -7.06
CA GLN A 341 -21.39 -2.81 -8.42
C GLN A 341 -22.79 -3.29 -8.79
N VAL A 342 -23.30 -4.34 -8.14
CA VAL A 342 -24.66 -4.81 -8.36
C VAL A 342 -25.67 -3.70 -8.04
N ILE A 343 -25.38 -2.90 -7.01
CA ILE A 343 -26.21 -1.78 -6.57
C ILE A 343 -25.76 -0.46 -7.20
N THR A 344 -24.45 -0.19 -7.21
CA THR A 344 -23.91 1.13 -7.60
C THR A 344 -23.69 1.27 -9.11
N GLY A 345 -23.71 0.17 -9.87
CA GLY A 345 -23.23 0.11 -11.25
C GLY A 345 -21.72 0.34 -11.41
N HIS A 346 -20.98 0.45 -10.29
CA HIS A 346 -19.56 0.77 -10.27
C HIS A 346 -18.79 -0.23 -9.39
N SER A 347 -17.88 -0.99 -9.99
CA SER A 347 -16.89 -1.82 -9.30
C SER A 347 -15.64 -0.99 -9.05
N LEU A 348 -15.29 -0.84 -7.77
CA LEU A 348 -14.17 -0.03 -7.34
C LEU A 348 -13.04 -0.94 -6.86
N GLN A 349 -12.08 -1.17 -7.76
CA GLN A 349 -10.85 -1.96 -7.60
C GLN A 349 -10.97 -3.15 -6.62
N PRO A 350 -11.77 -4.19 -6.94
CA PRO A 350 -11.94 -5.40 -6.11
C PRO A 350 -10.64 -5.97 -5.54
N VAL A 351 -9.57 -5.96 -6.34
CA VAL A 351 -8.24 -6.44 -5.94
C VAL A 351 -7.72 -5.79 -4.65
N HIS A 352 -7.99 -4.50 -4.42
CA HIS A 352 -7.55 -3.83 -3.20
C HIS A 352 -8.27 -4.37 -1.97
N TYR A 353 -9.58 -4.64 -2.07
CA TYR A 353 -10.31 -5.29 -0.98
C TYR A 353 -9.81 -6.70 -0.71
N ALA A 354 -9.54 -7.47 -1.77
CA ALA A 354 -9.05 -8.84 -1.65
C ALA A 354 -7.72 -8.93 -0.90
N VAL A 355 -6.78 -8.04 -1.21
CA VAL A 355 -5.41 -8.09 -0.73
C VAL A 355 -5.22 -7.38 0.61
N PHE A 356 -5.91 -6.25 0.83
CA PHE A 356 -5.62 -5.39 1.98
C PHE A 356 -6.54 -5.60 3.18
N ILE A 357 -7.69 -6.29 3.04
CA ILE A 357 -8.60 -6.51 4.18
C ILE A 357 -9.38 -7.83 4.15
N ALA A 358 -10.02 -8.20 3.03
CA ALA A 358 -10.98 -9.31 3.00
C ALA A 358 -10.33 -10.66 3.33
N ASN A 359 -9.12 -10.91 2.83
CA ASN A 359 -8.27 -12.03 3.21
C ASN A 359 -8.07 -12.15 4.74
N TYR A 360 -7.73 -11.05 5.42
CA TYR A 360 -7.53 -11.07 6.88
C TYR A 360 -8.84 -11.30 7.64
N LEU A 361 -9.96 -10.76 7.16
CA LEU A 361 -11.28 -10.98 7.77
C LEU A 361 -11.67 -12.46 7.72
N VAL A 362 -11.56 -13.10 6.55
CA VAL A 362 -11.95 -14.51 6.42
C VAL A 362 -11.03 -15.44 7.20
N LEU A 363 -9.72 -15.16 7.24
CA LEU A 363 -8.79 -15.93 8.08
C LEU A 363 -9.13 -15.76 9.57
N ALA A 364 -9.38 -14.53 10.04
CA ALA A 364 -9.76 -14.29 11.44
C ALA A 364 -11.10 -14.97 11.79
N ALA A 365 -12.05 -14.98 10.85
CA ALA A 365 -13.32 -15.68 10.99
C ALA A 365 -13.15 -17.19 11.13
N PHE A 366 -12.25 -17.81 10.36
CA PHE A 366 -11.91 -19.22 10.53
C PHE A 366 -11.32 -19.52 11.90
N ILE A 367 -10.43 -18.66 12.43
CA ILE A 367 -9.90 -18.84 13.79
C ILE A 367 -11.03 -18.79 14.84
N MET A 368 -11.97 -17.86 14.70
CA MET A 368 -13.12 -17.76 15.61
C MET A 368 -14.08 -18.97 15.48
N LEU A 369 -14.31 -19.46 14.27
CA LEU A 369 -15.09 -20.68 14.03
C LEU A 369 -14.42 -21.91 14.66
N ILE A 370 -13.12 -22.07 14.47
CA ILE A 370 -12.31 -23.13 15.09
C ILE A 370 -12.39 -23.05 16.61
N SER A 371 -12.31 -21.84 17.19
CA SER A 371 -12.50 -21.63 18.63
C SER A 371 -13.84 -22.18 19.11
N GLY A 372 -14.94 -21.82 18.45
CA GLY A 372 -16.27 -22.31 18.81
C GLY A 372 -16.38 -23.83 18.69
N TRP A 373 -15.77 -24.41 17.65
CA TRP A 373 -15.80 -25.86 17.43
C TRP A 373 -14.97 -26.65 18.46
N ILE A 374 -13.79 -26.13 18.85
CA ILE A 374 -12.94 -26.74 19.89
C ILE A 374 -13.71 -26.78 21.22
N LYS A 375 -14.32 -25.67 21.62
CA LYS A 375 -15.08 -25.57 22.87
C LYS A 375 -16.25 -26.54 22.91
N ALA A 376 -17.00 -26.65 21.81
CA ALA A 376 -18.18 -27.51 21.74
C ALA A 376 -17.85 -29.00 21.60
N SER A 377 -16.72 -29.35 20.98
CA SER A 377 -16.33 -30.77 20.76
C SER A 377 -15.53 -31.37 21.90
N ALA A 378 -15.18 -30.59 22.94
CA ALA A 378 -14.39 -31.02 24.08
C ALA A 378 -13.12 -31.79 23.68
N PHE A 379 -12.41 -31.29 22.65
CA PHE A 379 -11.18 -31.92 22.18
C PHE A 379 -10.13 -32.00 23.29
N ASP A 380 -9.26 -33.02 23.21
CA ASP A 380 -8.15 -33.18 24.13
C ASP A 380 -7.26 -31.92 24.14
N THR A 381 -7.10 -31.33 25.31
CA THR A 381 -6.39 -30.07 25.50
C THR A 381 -4.91 -30.19 25.13
N ALA A 382 -4.26 -31.32 25.39
CA ALA A 382 -2.84 -31.52 25.09
C ALA A 382 -2.61 -31.69 23.58
N VAL A 383 -3.47 -32.45 22.90
CA VAL A 383 -3.46 -32.60 21.43
C VAL A 383 -3.74 -31.26 20.76
N THR A 384 -4.75 -30.53 21.23
CA THR A 384 -5.11 -29.21 20.69
C THR A 384 -3.94 -28.23 20.80
N LYS A 385 -3.28 -28.16 21.97
CA LYS A 385 -2.09 -27.32 22.16
C LYS A 385 -0.97 -27.67 21.17
N LYS A 386 -0.68 -28.97 20.97
CA LYS A 386 0.34 -29.42 20.01
C LYS A 386 -0.01 -28.98 18.58
N ILE A 387 -1.26 -29.17 18.15
CA ILE A 387 -1.73 -28.77 16.82
C ILE A 387 -1.57 -27.26 16.62
N LEU A 388 -1.95 -26.44 17.61
CA LEU A 388 -1.82 -24.98 17.54
C LEU A 388 -0.35 -24.54 17.44
N VAL A 389 0.56 -25.20 18.15
CA VAL A 389 2.00 -24.93 18.02
C VAL A 389 2.50 -25.28 16.63
N TYR A 390 2.15 -26.45 16.08
CA TYR A 390 2.56 -26.81 14.71
C TYR A 390 1.95 -25.87 13.65
N ALA A 391 0.70 -25.47 13.81
CA ALA A 391 0.06 -24.50 12.93
C ALA A 391 0.76 -23.13 12.99
N ALA A 392 1.14 -22.68 14.19
CA ALA A 392 1.93 -21.46 14.36
C ALA A 392 3.30 -21.56 13.67
N LEU A 393 4.02 -22.68 13.84
CA LEU A 393 5.31 -22.91 13.19
C LEU A 393 5.17 -22.94 11.65
N ALA A 394 4.13 -23.59 11.13
CA ALA A 394 3.85 -23.60 9.69
C ALA A 394 3.54 -22.18 9.16
N ALA A 395 2.79 -21.37 9.91
CA ALA A 395 2.54 -19.98 9.57
C ALA A 395 3.82 -19.14 9.54
N VAL A 396 4.70 -19.31 10.53
CA VAL A 396 6.00 -18.62 10.59
C VAL A 396 6.90 -19.04 9.41
N LEU A 397 6.94 -20.33 9.09
CA LEU A 397 7.70 -20.83 7.94
C LEU A 397 7.16 -20.24 6.63
N TRP A 398 5.84 -20.20 6.44
CA TRP A 398 5.24 -19.55 5.27
C TRP A 398 5.56 -18.05 5.23
N GLY A 399 5.46 -17.36 6.36
CA GLY A 399 5.85 -15.95 6.46
C GLY A 399 7.31 -15.70 6.10
N PHE A 400 8.22 -16.62 6.46
CA PHE A 400 9.62 -16.55 6.05
C PHE A 400 9.80 -16.76 4.53
N ILE A 401 9.03 -17.67 3.91
CA ILE A 401 9.03 -17.87 2.46
C ILE A 401 8.60 -16.56 1.75
N GLU A 402 7.52 -15.94 2.18
CA GLU A 402 7.05 -14.64 1.64
C GLU A 402 8.10 -13.53 1.80
N ALA A 403 8.69 -13.41 3.00
CA ALA A 403 9.67 -12.38 3.30
C ALA A 403 10.98 -12.56 2.53
N SER A 404 11.45 -13.80 2.39
CA SER A 404 12.65 -14.12 1.63
C SER A 404 12.45 -14.02 0.11
N GLY A 405 11.26 -14.40 -0.38
CA GLY A 405 10.86 -14.17 -1.76
C GLY A 405 10.91 -12.69 -2.14
N SER A 406 10.30 -11.83 -1.31
CA SER A 406 10.34 -10.37 -1.48
C SER A 406 11.77 -9.81 -1.42
N ALA A 407 12.58 -10.23 -0.45
CA ALA A 407 13.98 -9.79 -0.34
C ALA A 407 14.80 -10.12 -1.58
N ARG A 408 14.64 -11.34 -2.13
CA ARG A 408 15.33 -11.78 -3.34
C ARG A 408 14.86 -11.01 -4.58
N PHE A 409 13.55 -10.86 -4.75
CA PHE A 409 12.98 -10.20 -5.93
C PHE A 409 13.35 -8.72 -6.00
N ASN A 410 13.36 -8.05 -4.85
CA ASN A 410 13.67 -6.62 -4.75
C ASN A 410 15.16 -6.31 -4.54
N ALA A 411 16.04 -7.31 -4.53
CA ALA A 411 17.45 -7.14 -4.16
C ALA A 411 18.17 -6.12 -5.07
N VAL A 412 18.11 -6.33 -6.40
CA VAL A 412 18.77 -5.45 -7.38
C VAL A 412 18.20 -4.04 -7.32
N ALA A 413 16.89 -3.90 -7.27
CA ALA A 413 16.25 -2.59 -7.20
C ALA A 413 16.59 -1.85 -5.90
N SER A 414 16.70 -2.58 -4.79
CA SER A 414 17.09 -2.02 -3.49
C SER A 414 18.55 -1.58 -3.48
N GLU A 415 19.45 -2.34 -4.12
CA GLU A 415 20.86 -1.95 -4.26
C GLU A 415 21.00 -0.70 -5.13
N ILE A 416 20.33 -0.65 -6.29
CA ILE A 416 20.33 0.52 -7.16
C ILE A 416 19.86 1.75 -6.38
N ARG A 417 18.75 1.62 -5.65
CA ARG A 417 18.21 2.71 -4.82
C ARG A 417 19.19 3.17 -3.75
N ASP A 418 19.87 2.27 -3.07
CA ASP A 418 20.89 2.61 -2.07
C ASP A 418 22.06 3.38 -2.69
N GLU A 419 22.56 2.89 -3.83
CA GLU A 419 23.67 3.49 -4.56
C GLU A 419 23.30 4.83 -5.22
N SER A 420 22.01 5.12 -5.42
CA SER A 420 21.55 6.43 -5.90
C SER A 420 21.75 7.55 -4.87
N LEU A 421 21.78 7.24 -3.56
CA LEU A 421 21.82 8.26 -2.50
C LEU A 421 23.08 9.15 -2.58
N PRO A 422 24.30 8.60 -2.74
CA PRO A 422 25.50 9.41 -2.97
C PRO A 422 25.37 10.40 -4.14
N ALA A 423 24.77 9.97 -5.25
CA ALA A 423 24.55 10.83 -6.42
C ALA A 423 23.59 11.98 -6.11
N ILE A 424 22.47 11.69 -5.44
CA ILE A 424 21.48 12.71 -5.04
C ILE A 424 22.09 13.70 -4.04
N ARG A 425 22.85 13.22 -3.04
CA ARG A 425 23.56 14.08 -2.08
C ARG A 425 24.64 14.94 -2.73
N MET A 426 25.29 14.43 -3.79
CA MET A 426 26.29 15.20 -4.55
C MET A 426 25.63 16.40 -5.25
N ILE A 427 24.44 16.23 -5.82
CA ILE A 427 23.69 17.35 -6.42
C ILE A 427 23.38 18.41 -5.37
N GLU A 428 22.95 18.00 -4.17
CA GLU A 428 22.70 18.94 -3.07
C GLU A 428 23.95 19.73 -2.69
N LYS A 429 25.10 19.06 -2.61
CA LYS A 429 26.38 19.72 -2.37
C LYS A 429 26.73 20.71 -3.49
N MET A 430 26.62 20.30 -4.75
CA MET A 430 26.88 21.17 -5.91
C MET A 430 25.95 22.40 -5.92
N ARG A 431 24.69 22.25 -5.49
CA ARG A 431 23.72 23.34 -5.34
C ARG A 431 24.11 24.30 -4.22
N GLN A 432 24.58 23.78 -3.08
CA GLN A 432 25.05 24.61 -1.96
C GLN A 432 26.32 25.39 -2.32
N ASP A 433 27.20 24.79 -3.11
CA ASP A 433 28.46 25.39 -3.54
C ASP A 433 28.29 26.41 -4.69
N ASP A 434 27.18 26.36 -5.45
CA ASP A 434 26.90 27.27 -6.56
C ASP A 434 25.49 27.91 -6.50
N PRO A 435 25.39 29.19 -6.12
CA PRO A 435 24.14 29.94 -6.09
C PRO A 435 23.41 30.07 -7.44
N ALA A 436 24.08 29.82 -8.56
CA ALA A 436 23.44 29.84 -9.89
C ALA A 436 22.54 28.63 -10.14
N VAL A 437 22.70 27.56 -9.36
CA VAL A 437 21.83 26.39 -9.42
C VAL A 437 20.49 26.70 -8.73
N PRO A 438 19.34 26.43 -9.37
CA PRO A 438 18.03 26.65 -8.76
C PRO A 438 17.86 25.89 -7.43
N GLU A 439 16.98 26.40 -6.55
CA GLU A 439 16.65 25.71 -5.28
C GLU A 439 16.10 24.30 -5.51
N ARG A 440 15.30 24.14 -6.56
CA ARG A 440 14.70 22.85 -6.97
C ARG A 440 15.19 22.51 -8.38
N PRO A 441 16.44 22.05 -8.52
CA PRO A 441 16.99 21.75 -9.83
C PRO A 441 16.21 20.61 -10.49
N VAL A 442 16.17 20.63 -11.82
CA VAL A 442 15.58 19.57 -12.62
C VAL A 442 16.64 18.53 -12.93
N VAL A 443 16.36 17.29 -12.52
CA VAL A 443 17.31 16.19 -12.57
C VAL A 443 16.79 15.11 -13.52
N LEU A 444 17.59 14.78 -14.52
CA LEU A 444 17.39 13.58 -15.33
C LEU A 444 18.23 12.44 -14.72
N ALA A 445 17.60 11.35 -14.32
CA ALA A 445 18.29 10.10 -14.03
C ALA A 445 17.92 9.08 -15.09
N ASN A 446 18.89 8.48 -15.79
CA ASN A 446 18.62 7.61 -16.95
C ASN A 446 18.04 6.22 -16.60
N ASN A 447 17.65 5.99 -15.36
CA ASN A 447 17.00 4.77 -14.90
C ASN A 447 15.83 5.10 -13.97
N PHE A 448 14.74 4.33 -14.11
CA PHE A 448 13.49 4.61 -13.42
C PHE A 448 13.62 4.57 -11.89
N ILE A 449 14.42 3.64 -11.36
CA ILE A 449 14.58 3.45 -9.91
C ILE A 449 15.22 4.68 -9.26
N THR A 450 16.28 5.21 -9.86
CA THR A 450 16.93 6.44 -9.39
C THR A 450 15.98 7.62 -9.54
N SER A 451 15.32 7.76 -10.69
CA SER A 451 14.40 8.88 -10.94
C SER A 451 13.25 8.92 -9.93
N ASP A 452 12.71 7.76 -9.59
CA ASP A 452 11.64 7.61 -8.61
C ASP A 452 12.10 7.85 -7.16
N SER A 453 13.40 7.67 -6.91
CA SER A 453 14.01 7.89 -5.60
C SER A 453 14.34 9.35 -5.32
N ILE A 454 14.55 10.19 -6.34
CA ILE A 454 14.89 11.61 -6.20
C ILE A 454 13.99 12.34 -5.20
N PRO A 455 12.65 12.34 -5.35
CA PRO A 455 11.78 13.11 -4.44
C PRO A 455 11.65 12.49 -3.04
N THR A 456 12.09 11.23 -2.86
CA THR A 456 12.16 10.59 -1.55
C THR A 456 13.33 11.08 -0.71
N TYR A 457 14.45 11.44 -1.35
CA TYR A 457 15.71 11.79 -0.68
C TYR A 457 16.12 13.25 -0.89
N SER A 458 15.31 14.05 -1.58
CA SER A 458 15.57 15.47 -1.87
C SER A 458 14.26 16.22 -2.14
N THR A 459 14.37 17.53 -2.37
CA THR A 459 13.27 18.40 -2.85
C THR A 459 13.37 18.68 -4.36
N PHE A 460 14.24 17.94 -5.06
CA PHE A 460 14.52 18.17 -6.47
C PHE A 460 13.36 17.71 -7.35
N ARG A 461 13.28 18.32 -8.53
CA ARG A 461 12.31 17.93 -9.55
C ARG A 461 12.92 16.84 -10.44
N PRO A 462 12.47 15.58 -10.39
CA PRO A 462 12.81 14.66 -11.47
C PRO A 462 12.23 15.19 -12.80
N LEU A 463 12.94 15.03 -13.92
CA LEU A 463 12.38 15.36 -15.24
C LEU A 463 11.07 14.58 -15.47
N TRP A 464 11.13 13.28 -15.18
CA TRP A 464 10.02 12.36 -15.23
C TRP A 464 10.35 11.12 -14.37
N ASN A 465 9.36 10.57 -13.70
CA ASN A 465 9.45 9.29 -13.00
C ASN A 465 8.11 8.52 -13.08
N PRO A 466 8.08 7.24 -12.69
CA PRO A 466 6.87 6.41 -12.80
C PRO A 466 5.66 6.93 -12.01
N HIS A 467 5.85 7.84 -11.04
CA HIS A 467 4.80 8.43 -10.21
C HIS A 467 4.50 9.90 -10.53
N THR A 468 4.97 10.42 -11.66
CA THR A 468 4.82 11.85 -12.01
C THR A 468 3.34 12.30 -12.07
N SER A 469 2.43 11.41 -12.46
CA SER A 469 0.99 11.69 -12.47
C SER A 469 0.28 11.38 -11.15
N SER A 470 0.95 10.80 -10.16
CA SER A 470 0.27 10.24 -8.97
C SER A 470 -0.30 11.29 -8.03
N ALA A 471 0.28 12.49 -7.98
CA ALA A 471 -0.22 13.60 -7.17
C ALA A 471 -1.23 14.50 -7.93
N GLY A 472 -1.47 14.24 -9.22
CA GLY A 472 -2.48 14.94 -10.01
C GLY A 472 -2.11 16.36 -10.45
N GLY A 473 -0.89 16.82 -10.23
CA GLY A 473 -0.40 18.10 -10.74
C GLY A 473 -0.05 18.09 -12.24
N VAL A 474 -0.15 16.93 -12.90
CA VAL A 474 0.28 16.72 -14.28
C VAL A 474 -0.84 16.03 -15.07
N SER A 475 -1.26 16.61 -16.20
CA SER A 475 -2.24 15.98 -17.09
C SER A 475 -1.66 14.76 -17.80
N PRO A 476 -2.47 13.82 -18.31
CA PRO A 476 -1.97 12.65 -19.04
C PRO A 476 -1.11 13.03 -20.26
N GLU A 477 -1.50 14.09 -20.97
CA GLU A 477 -0.77 14.60 -22.13
C GLU A 477 0.59 15.17 -21.72
N GLU A 478 0.64 15.93 -20.62
CA GLU A 478 1.90 16.45 -20.09
C GLU A 478 2.79 15.34 -19.54
N ASN A 479 2.22 14.34 -18.83
CA ASN A 479 2.97 13.19 -18.35
C ASN A 479 3.61 12.42 -19.53
N LYS A 480 2.87 12.21 -20.61
CA LYS A 480 3.39 11.60 -21.84
C LYS A 480 4.49 12.46 -22.48
N ARG A 481 4.33 13.79 -22.52
CA ARG A 481 5.35 14.71 -23.02
C ARG A 481 6.64 14.64 -22.18
N LEU A 482 6.53 14.65 -20.86
CA LEU A 482 7.67 14.50 -19.94
C LEU A 482 8.34 13.12 -20.09
N PHE A 483 7.56 12.08 -20.31
CA PHE A 483 8.08 10.75 -20.63
C PHE A 483 8.83 10.73 -21.97
N TYR A 484 8.32 11.39 -23.02
CA TYR A 484 9.03 11.53 -24.30
C TYR A 484 10.31 12.35 -24.17
N LEU A 485 10.32 13.42 -23.35
CA LEU A 485 11.55 14.15 -23.00
C LEU A 485 12.57 13.22 -22.34
N TYR A 486 12.14 12.45 -21.35
CA TYR A 486 12.98 11.47 -20.67
C TYR A 486 13.56 10.46 -21.66
N PHE A 487 12.73 9.91 -22.55
CA PHE A 487 13.15 8.94 -23.56
C PHE A 487 14.18 9.53 -24.53
N TYR A 488 13.89 10.74 -25.03
CA TYR A 488 14.74 11.46 -25.97
C TYR A 488 16.11 11.75 -25.35
N TYR A 489 16.15 12.35 -24.16
CA TYR A 489 17.40 12.68 -23.50
C TYR A 489 18.18 11.47 -23.01
N SER A 490 17.50 10.36 -22.71
CA SER A 490 18.17 9.09 -22.37
C SER A 490 18.74 8.36 -23.60
N GLY A 491 18.47 8.87 -24.82
CA GLY A 491 19.02 8.34 -26.07
C GLY A 491 18.25 7.14 -26.63
N TYR A 492 17.02 6.89 -26.16
CA TYR A 492 16.19 5.78 -26.65
C TYR A 492 15.57 6.12 -28.01
N SER A 493 15.51 5.11 -28.87
CA SER A 493 14.90 5.14 -30.20
C SER A 493 13.43 4.71 -30.18
N GLY A 494 12.67 5.00 -31.25
CA GLY A 494 11.31 4.48 -31.43
C GLY A 494 11.25 2.95 -31.43
N LYS A 495 12.32 2.27 -31.89
CA LYS A 495 12.43 0.81 -31.79
C LYS A 495 12.46 0.34 -30.35
N GLU A 496 13.26 0.96 -29.49
CA GLU A 496 13.33 0.59 -28.07
C GLU A 496 12.03 0.89 -27.33
N LEU A 497 11.34 1.97 -27.70
CA LEU A 497 9.97 2.23 -27.21
C LEU A 497 9.01 1.13 -27.65
N ALA A 498 9.05 0.72 -28.93
CA ALA A 498 8.22 -0.37 -29.45
C ALA A 498 8.50 -1.68 -28.71
N ASP A 499 9.77 -2.04 -28.53
CA ASP A 499 10.20 -3.25 -27.84
C ASP A 499 9.69 -3.27 -26.38
N ALA A 500 9.81 -2.14 -25.68
CA ALA A 500 9.32 -2.00 -24.31
C ALA A 500 7.79 -2.09 -24.17
N LEU A 501 7.05 -1.46 -25.10
CA LEU A 501 5.58 -1.52 -25.12
C LEU A 501 5.08 -2.92 -25.48
N ASN A 502 5.73 -3.60 -26.43
CA ASN A 502 5.40 -4.98 -26.79
C ASN A 502 5.75 -5.97 -25.66
N GLY A 503 6.81 -5.68 -24.90
CA GLY A 503 7.18 -6.41 -23.68
C GLY A 503 6.27 -6.13 -22.47
N ASN A 504 5.32 -5.20 -22.60
CA ASN A 504 4.43 -4.74 -21.55
C ASN A 504 5.15 -4.32 -20.25
N SER A 505 6.24 -3.55 -20.37
CA SER A 505 6.85 -2.88 -19.21
C SER A 505 5.81 -1.94 -18.59
N PHE A 506 5.36 -2.23 -17.37
CA PHE A 506 4.25 -1.54 -16.73
C PHE A 506 4.47 -0.02 -16.67
N GLU A 507 5.66 0.44 -16.29
CA GLU A 507 6.00 1.86 -16.14
C GLU A 507 5.91 2.60 -17.47
N ILE A 508 6.45 2.01 -18.53
CA ILE A 508 6.45 2.58 -19.89
C ILE A 508 5.04 2.56 -20.46
N THR A 509 4.34 1.44 -20.33
CA THR A 509 2.97 1.30 -20.81
C THR A 509 2.03 2.27 -20.08
N ALA A 510 2.19 2.43 -18.76
CA ALA A 510 1.39 3.35 -17.96
C ALA A 510 1.66 4.82 -18.34
N ALA A 511 2.92 5.17 -18.64
CA ALA A 511 3.27 6.51 -19.08
C ALA A 511 2.63 6.89 -20.44
N VAL A 512 2.56 5.92 -21.37
CA VAL A 512 2.08 6.16 -22.75
C VAL A 512 0.57 5.98 -22.89
N PHE A 513 -0.01 4.95 -22.26
CA PHE A 513 -1.40 4.54 -22.45
C PHE A 513 -2.28 4.71 -21.22
N GLY A 514 -1.71 5.15 -20.08
CA GLY A 514 -2.40 5.22 -18.80
C GLY A 514 -2.31 3.90 -18.01
N SER A 515 -2.30 4.01 -16.69
CA SER A 515 -2.22 2.86 -15.77
C SER A 515 -3.37 1.87 -15.95
N GLU A 516 -4.54 2.35 -16.38
CA GLU A 516 -5.73 1.56 -16.64
C GLU A 516 -5.58 0.57 -17.78
N ARG A 517 -4.73 0.87 -18.76
CA ARG A 517 -4.47 -0.01 -19.91
C ARG A 517 -3.18 -0.81 -19.76
N ALA A 518 -2.28 -0.39 -18.87
CA ALA A 518 -1.01 -1.06 -18.62
C ALA A 518 -1.14 -2.41 -17.89
N LEU A 519 -2.22 -2.60 -17.12
CA LEU A 519 -2.52 -3.87 -16.46
C LEU A 519 -3.64 -4.59 -17.22
N PRO A 520 -3.37 -5.73 -17.86
CA PRO A 520 -4.39 -6.50 -18.59
C PRO A 520 -5.60 -6.89 -17.72
N ALA A 521 -5.36 -7.17 -16.43
CA ALA A 521 -6.40 -7.43 -15.44
C ALA A 521 -7.38 -6.25 -15.24
N LEU A 522 -6.96 -5.05 -15.63
CA LEU A 522 -7.70 -3.78 -15.45
C LEU A 522 -8.15 -3.17 -16.80
N ALA A 523 -7.61 -3.66 -17.93
CA ALA A 523 -7.85 -3.12 -19.27
C ALA A 523 -9.18 -3.56 -19.93
N LYS A 524 -9.94 -4.50 -19.33
CA LYS A 524 -11.30 -4.91 -19.75
C LYS A 524 -11.52 -5.17 -21.25
N GLY A 525 -10.59 -5.87 -21.89
CA GLY A 525 -10.69 -6.13 -23.33
C GLY A 525 -10.41 -4.91 -24.22
N ASN A 526 -10.13 -3.73 -23.65
CA ASN A 526 -9.47 -2.62 -24.32
C ASN A 526 -7.94 -2.75 -24.22
N ALA A 527 -7.46 -3.97 -24.43
CA ALA A 527 -6.04 -4.27 -24.51
C ALA A 527 -5.39 -3.38 -25.57
N ILE A 528 -4.15 -2.98 -25.29
CA ILE A 528 -3.37 -2.16 -26.20
C ILE A 528 -3.15 -2.94 -27.48
N LYS A 529 -3.60 -2.40 -28.61
CA LYS A 529 -3.49 -3.05 -29.90
C LYS A 529 -2.11 -2.76 -30.52
N PRO A 530 -1.56 -3.68 -31.33
CA PRO A 530 -0.29 -3.44 -32.03
C PRO A 530 -0.30 -2.14 -32.88
N ASP A 531 -1.44 -1.82 -33.50
CA ASP A 531 -1.58 -0.58 -34.28
C ASP A 531 -1.52 0.69 -33.41
N GLU A 532 -1.94 0.62 -32.16
CA GLU A 532 -1.82 1.73 -31.21
C GLU A 532 -0.37 1.93 -30.78
N ILE A 533 0.36 0.83 -30.54
CA ILE A 533 1.81 0.87 -30.27
C ILE A 533 2.53 1.52 -31.46
N ARG A 534 2.25 1.08 -32.69
CA ARG A 534 2.86 1.70 -33.89
C ARG A 534 2.59 3.19 -33.97
N LYS A 535 1.35 3.64 -33.73
CA LYS A 535 0.99 5.06 -33.74
C LYS A 535 1.73 5.86 -32.67
N GLU A 536 1.89 5.32 -31.47
CA GLU A 536 2.63 6.03 -30.41
C GLU A 536 4.13 6.07 -30.70
N VAL A 537 4.69 5.02 -31.30
CA VAL A 537 6.08 5.01 -31.79
C VAL A 537 6.28 6.05 -32.89
N GLU A 538 5.38 6.13 -33.87
CA GLU A 538 5.40 7.17 -34.92
C GLU A 538 5.37 8.58 -34.33
N LYS A 539 4.53 8.82 -33.32
CA LYS A 539 4.47 10.10 -32.59
C LYS A 539 5.78 10.40 -31.85
N TYR A 540 6.40 9.41 -31.23
CA TYR A 540 7.68 9.59 -30.57
C TYR A 540 8.80 9.90 -31.59
N ASP A 541 8.83 9.21 -32.73
CA ASP A 541 9.79 9.47 -33.80
C ASP A 541 9.58 10.87 -34.43
N GLU A 542 8.33 11.31 -34.57
CA GLU A 542 8.01 12.69 -34.96
C GLU A 542 8.49 13.69 -33.90
N PHE A 543 8.17 13.45 -32.62
CA PHE A 543 8.65 14.27 -31.50
C PHE A 543 10.18 14.39 -31.51
N SER A 544 10.90 13.27 -31.62
CA SER A 544 12.37 13.27 -31.65
C SER A 544 12.96 14.01 -32.86
N ARG A 545 12.29 13.98 -34.03
CA ARG A 545 12.75 14.69 -35.24
C ARG A 545 12.49 16.18 -35.18
N THR A 546 11.35 16.57 -34.60
CA THR A 546 10.90 17.97 -34.50
C THR A 546 11.36 18.67 -33.23
N PHE A 547 12.02 17.92 -32.32
CA PHE A 547 12.54 18.42 -31.05
C PHE A 547 13.38 19.69 -31.23
N GLY A 548 12.96 20.76 -30.56
CA GLY A 548 13.55 22.09 -30.71
C GLY A 548 13.92 22.78 -29.40
N GLU A 549 14.35 24.03 -29.51
CA GLU A 549 14.73 24.88 -28.37
C GLU A 549 13.62 25.02 -27.33
N LYS A 550 12.37 25.12 -27.79
CA LYS A 550 11.21 25.26 -26.91
C LYS A 550 11.03 24.04 -26.02
N ASP A 551 11.19 22.84 -26.57
CA ASP A 551 11.11 21.59 -25.81
C ASP A 551 12.31 21.47 -24.86
N ALA A 552 13.49 21.89 -25.31
CA ALA A 552 14.70 21.87 -24.51
C ALA A 552 14.64 22.82 -23.30
N ALA A 553 13.91 23.93 -23.41
CA ALA A 553 13.79 24.93 -22.37
C ALA A 553 12.75 24.60 -21.27
N ALA A 554 11.85 23.63 -21.48
CA ALA A 554 10.66 23.44 -20.65
C ALA A 554 10.35 21.95 -20.32
N PRO A 555 10.85 21.41 -19.20
CA PRO A 555 11.72 22.06 -18.22
C PRO A 555 13.21 22.02 -18.63
N ARG A 556 13.95 23.07 -18.26
CA ARG A 556 15.41 23.12 -18.40
C ARG A 556 16.06 22.11 -17.46
N LEU A 557 16.97 21.27 -17.96
CA LEU A 557 17.74 20.34 -17.14
C LEU A 557 18.91 21.04 -16.45
N ASP A 558 19.11 20.78 -15.16
CA ASP A 558 20.23 21.29 -14.39
C ASP A 558 21.27 20.19 -14.09
N PHE A 559 20.84 18.94 -13.91
CA PHE A 559 21.72 17.80 -13.66
C PHE A 559 21.31 16.53 -14.40
N LEU A 560 22.31 15.67 -14.62
CA LEU A 560 22.18 14.34 -15.19
C LEU A 560 22.86 13.30 -14.30
N ILE A 561 22.15 12.22 -13.96
CA ILE A 561 22.66 11.04 -13.26
C ILE A 561 22.63 9.84 -14.21
N VAL A 562 23.76 9.16 -14.37
CA VAL A 562 23.92 7.98 -15.24
C VAL A 562 24.82 6.91 -14.58
N PRO A 563 24.71 5.62 -14.93
CA PRO A 563 25.63 4.59 -14.50
C PRO A 563 27.04 4.93 -14.97
N ASP A 564 28.02 4.83 -14.09
CA ASP A 564 29.42 5.11 -14.40
C ASP A 564 30.00 4.09 -15.41
N LYS A 565 29.58 2.83 -15.31
CA LYS A 565 30.11 1.71 -16.13
C LYS A 565 29.28 1.39 -17.38
N ALA A 566 28.15 2.06 -17.56
CA ALA A 566 27.21 1.83 -18.66
C ALA A 566 26.58 3.17 -19.06
N GLU A 567 27.45 4.08 -19.53
CA GLU A 567 27.03 5.42 -19.94
C GLU A 567 26.04 5.35 -21.13
N PRO A 568 24.95 6.13 -21.10
CA PRO A 568 24.00 6.19 -22.21
C PRO A 568 24.57 6.96 -23.40
N ASN A 569 23.82 6.97 -24.50
CA ASN A 569 24.13 7.83 -25.63
C ASN A 569 23.85 9.31 -25.28
N TYR A 570 24.91 10.12 -25.18
CA TYR A 570 24.80 11.55 -24.86
C TYR A 570 24.42 12.45 -26.04
N ALA A 571 24.31 11.94 -27.27
CA ALA A 571 24.15 12.79 -28.46
C ALA A 571 22.99 13.80 -28.34
N ASN A 572 21.85 13.38 -27.76
CA ASN A 572 20.71 14.26 -27.55
C ASN A 572 20.93 15.27 -26.42
N ILE A 573 21.60 14.87 -25.32
CA ILE A 573 21.98 15.80 -24.24
C ILE A 573 22.99 16.84 -24.76
N ASP A 574 24.06 16.38 -25.40
CA ASP A 574 25.17 17.22 -25.87
C ASP A 574 24.77 18.15 -27.02
N ARG A 575 23.61 17.92 -27.65
CA ARG A 575 23.01 18.84 -28.63
C ARG A 575 22.52 20.13 -27.96
N TRP A 576 21.92 20.04 -26.78
CA TRP A 576 21.24 21.15 -26.10
C TRP A 576 21.99 21.66 -24.88
N TYR A 577 22.88 20.85 -24.31
CA TYR A 577 23.58 21.14 -23.07
C TYR A 577 25.08 20.87 -23.21
N SER A 578 25.88 21.64 -22.49
CA SER A 578 27.27 21.32 -22.18
C SER A 578 27.30 20.63 -20.82
N ARG A 579 27.94 19.45 -20.78
CA ARG A 579 28.18 18.70 -19.55
C ARG A 579 29.45 19.20 -18.87
N GLY A 580 29.44 19.33 -17.54
CA GLY A 580 30.68 19.47 -16.76
C GLY A 580 31.53 18.18 -16.80
N GLU A 581 32.63 18.16 -16.05
CA GLU A 581 33.59 17.03 -16.05
C GLU A 581 32.97 15.69 -15.59
N GLY A 582 31.87 15.76 -14.83
CA GLY A 582 31.22 14.59 -14.23
C GLY A 582 31.93 14.14 -12.96
N GLN A 583 31.16 13.85 -11.91
CA GLN A 583 31.70 13.33 -10.64
C GLN A 583 31.14 11.95 -10.35
N VAL A 584 32.01 10.97 -10.08
CA VAL A 584 31.63 9.59 -9.80
C VAL A 584 31.27 9.43 -8.32
N THR A 585 30.12 8.79 -8.07
CA THR A 585 29.58 8.47 -6.75
C THR A 585 29.04 7.04 -6.74
N GLY A 586 29.86 6.09 -6.27
CA GLY A 586 29.46 4.67 -6.25
C GLY A 586 29.22 4.14 -7.67
N LEU A 587 28.00 3.67 -7.93
CA LEU A 587 27.59 3.16 -9.25
C LEU A 587 27.28 4.25 -10.29
N PHE A 588 27.18 5.51 -9.89
CA PHE A 588 26.69 6.60 -10.73
C PHE A 588 27.73 7.67 -11.00
N LYS A 589 27.53 8.42 -12.09
CA LYS A 589 28.22 9.64 -12.44
C LYS A 589 27.21 10.78 -12.53
N VAL A 590 27.52 11.91 -11.90
CA VAL A 590 26.68 13.10 -11.84
C VAL A 590 27.30 14.21 -12.68
N PHE A 591 26.55 14.71 -13.66
CA PHE A 591 26.94 15.85 -14.48
C PHE A 591 26.08 17.06 -14.16
N LYS A 592 26.73 18.21 -13.97
CA LYS A 592 26.05 19.51 -14.06
C LYS A 592 25.87 19.86 -15.54
N LEU A 593 24.68 20.36 -15.88
CA LEU A 593 24.32 20.73 -17.24
C LEU A 593 24.23 22.25 -17.37
N THR A 594 24.72 22.78 -18.49
CA THR A 594 24.57 24.21 -18.85
C THR A 594 23.96 24.28 -20.24
N PRO A 595 22.83 24.98 -20.44
CA PRO A 595 22.24 25.12 -21.77
C PRO A 595 23.23 25.71 -22.75
N ARG A 596 23.26 25.18 -23.98
CA ARG A 596 23.99 25.80 -25.08
C ARG A 596 23.15 26.96 -25.62
N SER A 597 23.76 28.13 -25.74
CA SER A 597 23.23 29.19 -26.59
C SER A 597 23.34 28.70 -28.03
N LEU A 598 22.21 28.29 -28.62
CA LEU A 598 22.17 27.96 -30.03
C LEU A 598 22.26 29.26 -30.83
N PRO A 599 23.06 29.30 -31.91
CA PRO A 599 23.29 30.49 -32.70
C PRO A 599 22.06 30.97 -33.47
#